data_AF-A0A918QW28-F1
#
_entry.id   AF-A0A918QW28-F1
#
_cell.length_a   1.000
_cell.length_b   1.000
_cell.length_c   1.000
_cell.angle_alpha   90.00
_cell.angle_beta   90.00
_cell.angle_gamma   90.00
#
_symmetry.space_group_name_H-M   'P 1'
#
loop_
_entity.id
_entity.type
_entity.pdbx_description
1 polymer ?
#
loop_
_entity_poly.entity_id
_entity_poly.type
_entity_poly.pdbx_seq_one_letter_code
_entity_poly.pdbx_strand_id
1 'polypeptide(L)'
;MAYRPAARRLPGNPLGGILRDLDRTGRRPGPRGPQGTSGPQGEPGPQGEPGPPGPPGAPPAAAVVTTGSDGRAVWALPAPFAGPPVITALAVDPAPDDDRTVTVALEAVTATSVTVRVWQTQPIAELGLLPLTPAGADVQVHLTASGQPAVS
;
A
#
# COMPACT_ATOMS: atom_id res chain seq x y z
N MET A 1 52.48 -73.42 42.43
CA MET A 1 52.29 -74.54 41.49
C MET A 1 50.82 -74.95 41.56
N ALA A 2 50.06 -74.61 40.52
CA ALA A 2 48.62 -74.84 40.46
C ALA A 2 48.34 -76.24 39.92
N TYR A 3 47.65 -77.07 40.70
CA TYR A 3 47.00 -78.27 40.17
C TYR A 3 45.49 -78.03 40.18
N ARG A 4 44.96 -77.77 38.99
CA ARG A 4 43.52 -77.68 38.71
C ARG A 4 42.94 -79.09 38.72
N PRO A 5 41.84 -79.37 39.44
CA PRO A 5 41.18 -80.65 39.30
C PRO A 5 40.63 -80.75 37.87
N ALA A 6 41.05 -81.80 37.17
CA ALA A 6 40.61 -82.13 35.83
C ALA A 6 39.08 -82.27 35.81
N ALA A 7 38.40 -81.37 35.10
CA ALA A 7 37.01 -81.59 34.70
C ALA A 7 36.98 -82.83 33.81
N ARG A 8 36.62 -83.94 34.44
CA ARG A 8 36.58 -85.30 33.92
C ARG A 8 35.80 -85.31 32.62
N ARG A 9 36.49 -85.54 31.50
CA ARG A 9 35.85 -86.00 30.26
C ARG A 9 35.07 -87.25 30.64
N LEU A 10 33.75 -87.20 30.56
CA LEU A 10 32.91 -88.41 30.52
C LEU A 10 32.91 -88.87 29.06
N PRO A 11 33.63 -89.95 28.71
CA PRO A 11 33.56 -90.53 27.38
C PRO A 11 32.17 -91.15 27.22
N GLY A 12 31.41 -90.73 26.20
CA GLY A 12 30.15 -91.40 25.82
C GLY A 12 28.83 -90.69 26.11
N ASN A 13 28.78 -89.38 26.38
CA ASN A 13 27.50 -88.65 26.38
C ASN A 13 27.24 -87.93 25.03
N PRO A 14 26.45 -88.50 24.10
CA PRO A 14 26.22 -87.94 22.76
C PRO A 14 25.39 -86.65 22.76
N LEU A 15 24.73 -86.31 23.88
CA LEU A 15 23.86 -85.13 23.98
C LEU A 15 24.60 -83.85 24.38
N GLY A 16 25.86 -83.95 24.85
CA GLY A 16 26.63 -82.80 25.34
C GLY A 16 27.07 -81.81 24.26
N GLY A 17 27.13 -82.24 23.00
CA GLY A 17 27.39 -81.35 21.86
C GLY A 17 26.13 -80.60 21.41
N ILE A 18 25.02 -81.34 21.30
CA ILE A 18 23.75 -80.86 20.75
C ILE A 18 23.16 -79.74 21.64
N LEU A 19 23.26 -79.87 22.96
CA LEU A 19 22.79 -78.84 23.89
C LEU A 19 23.58 -77.53 23.78
N ARG A 20 24.88 -77.58 23.46
CA ARG A 20 25.68 -76.37 23.24
C ARG A 20 25.35 -75.67 21.92
N ASP A 21 24.99 -76.43 20.89
CA ASP A 21 24.60 -75.86 19.60
C ASP A 21 23.19 -75.25 19.64
N LEU A 22 22.27 -75.82 20.43
CA LEU A 22 20.94 -75.24 20.70
C LEU A 22 21.03 -73.95 21.51
N ASP A 23 21.87 -73.89 22.55
CA ASP A 23 22.10 -72.66 23.31
C ASP A 23 22.75 -71.55 22.45
N ARG A 24 23.59 -71.94 21.47
CA ARG A 24 24.24 -71.00 20.54
C ARG A 24 23.28 -70.49 19.47
N THR A 25 22.31 -71.29 19.06
CA THR A 25 21.29 -70.89 18.07
C THR A 25 20.14 -70.10 18.70
N GLY A 26 19.78 -70.36 19.96
CA GLY A 26 18.71 -69.64 20.68
C GLY A 26 19.07 -68.21 21.10
N ARG A 27 20.36 -67.83 21.14
CA ARG A 27 20.83 -66.48 21.52
C ARG A 27 21.17 -65.59 20.30
N ARG A 28 20.43 -65.67 19.20
CA ARG A 28 20.52 -64.65 18.14
C ARG A 28 19.45 -63.58 18.38
N PRO A 29 19.83 -62.33 18.71
CA PRO A 29 18.88 -61.22 18.71
C PRO A 29 18.24 -61.11 17.33
N GLY A 30 16.90 -61.04 17.28
CA GLY A 30 16.17 -60.83 16.03
C GLY A 30 16.56 -59.50 15.36
N PRO A 31 16.40 -59.37 14.03
CA PRO A 31 16.73 -58.14 13.33
C PRO A 31 15.94 -56.96 13.92
N ARG A 32 16.63 -55.83 14.12
CA ARG A 32 15.99 -54.60 14.57
C ARG A 32 14.96 -54.19 13.51
N GLY A 33 13.72 -53.91 13.94
CA GLY A 33 12.65 -53.48 13.05
C GLY A 33 13.02 -52.21 12.27
N PRO A 34 12.42 -52.01 11.08
CA PRO A 34 12.72 -50.85 10.25
C PRO A 34 12.43 -49.55 11.01
N GLN A 35 13.24 -48.52 10.75
CA GLN A 35 12.99 -47.19 11.30
C GLN A 35 11.71 -46.63 10.69
N GLY A 36 10.83 -46.07 11.54
CA GLY A 36 9.58 -45.45 11.10
C GLY A 36 9.82 -44.29 10.13
N THR A 37 8.88 -44.08 9.21
CA THR A 37 8.93 -42.97 8.25
C THR A 37 8.80 -41.62 8.94
N SER A 38 9.38 -40.57 8.35
CA SER A 38 9.18 -39.20 8.83
C SER A 38 7.71 -38.81 8.74
N GLY A 39 7.22 -38.06 9.74
CA GLY A 39 5.85 -37.58 9.79
C GLY A 39 5.55 -36.55 8.68
N PRO A 40 4.26 -36.29 8.40
CA PRO A 40 3.88 -35.28 7.41
C PRO A 40 4.33 -33.88 7.84
N GLN A 41 4.56 -33.02 6.85
CA GLN A 41 4.80 -31.59 7.08
C GLN A 41 3.55 -30.96 7.71
N GLY A 42 3.75 -30.08 8.70
CA GLY A 42 2.66 -29.35 9.34
C GLY A 42 1.93 -28.42 8.37
N GLU A 43 0.66 -28.12 8.68
CA GLU A 43 -0.15 -27.21 7.87
C GLU A 43 0.43 -25.78 7.87
N PRO A 44 0.20 -24.99 6.80
CA PRO A 44 0.54 -23.58 6.77
C PRO A 44 -0.10 -22.83 7.95
N GLY A 45 0.62 -21.84 8.48
CA GLY A 45 0.10 -20.98 9.54
C GLY A 45 -1.09 -20.13 9.07
N PRO A 46 -1.87 -19.58 10.02
CA PRO A 46 -3.00 -18.71 9.68
C PRO A 46 -2.53 -17.44 8.95
N GLN A 47 -3.42 -16.85 8.15
CA GLN A 47 -3.20 -15.54 7.56
C GLN A 47 -3.02 -14.48 8.66
N GLY A 48 -2.09 -13.54 8.45
CA GLY A 48 -1.87 -12.42 9.37
C GLY A 48 -3.07 -11.48 9.46
N GLU A 49 -3.14 -10.71 10.54
CA GLU A 49 -4.20 -9.71 10.75
C GLU A 49 -4.15 -8.59 9.70
N PRO A 50 -5.29 -7.96 9.37
CA PRO A 50 -5.32 -6.76 8.55
C PRO A 50 -4.44 -5.65 9.14
N GLY A 51 -3.81 -4.85 8.27
CA GLY A 51 -3.05 -3.68 8.70
C GLY A 51 -3.93 -2.58 9.32
N PRO A 52 -3.33 -1.61 10.04
CA PRO A 52 -4.07 -0.50 10.64
C PRO A 52 -4.69 0.41 9.55
N PRO A 53 -5.78 1.14 9.87
CA PRO A 53 -6.31 2.19 9.00
C PRO A 53 -5.25 3.25 8.68
N GLY A 54 -5.33 3.83 7.47
CA GLY A 54 -4.47 4.95 7.09
C GLY A 54 -4.75 6.23 7.91
N PRO A 55 -3.84 7.21 7.89
CA PRO A 55 -4.05 8.48 8.57
C PRO A 55 -5.22 9.27 7.96
N PRO A 56 -5.91 10.13 8.74
CA PRO A 56 -6.90 11.06 8.20
C PRO A 56 -6.29 11.99 7.14
N GLY A 57 -7.07 12.32 6.10
CA GLY A 57 -6.68 13.32 5.11
C GLY A 57 -6.56 14.72 5.73
N ALA A 58 -5.68 15.55 5.18
CA ALA A 58 -5.57 16.96 5.57
C ALA A 58 -6.82 17.75 5.15
N PRO A 59 -7.22 18.80 5.89
CA PRO A 59 -8.30 19.68 5.47
C PRO A 59 -7.95 20.36 4.13
N PRO A 60 -8.93 20.60 3.26
CA PRO A 60 -8.70 21.33 2.02
C PRO A 60 -8.30 22.79 2.32
N ALA A 61 -7.40 23.35 1.51
CA ALA A 61 -7.14 24.78 1.53
C ALA A 61 -8.23 25.51 0.74
N ALA A 62 -8.62 26.71 1.16
CA ALA A 62 -9.60 27.52 0.46
C ALA A 62 -9.19 29.00 0.49
N ALA A 63 -9.51 29.72 -0.58
CA ALA A 63 -9.30 31.16 -0.67
C ALA A 63 -10.28 31.82 -1.64
N VAL A 64 -10.49 33.11 -1.47
CA VAL A 64 -11.06 33.99 -2.49
C VAL A 64 -9.94 34.87 -2.99
N VAL A 65 -9.70 34.85 -4.31
CA VAL A 65 -8.72 35.74 -4.96
C VAL A 65 -9.44 36.66 -5.94
N THR A 66 -8.77 37.75 -6.29
CA THR A 66 -9.31 38.77 -7.17
C THR A 66 -8.42 38.91 -8.40
N THR A 67 -9.01 39.02 -9.59
CA THR A 67 -8.26 39.18 -10.84
C THR A 67 -7.61 40.55 -10.97
N GLY A 68 -6.46 40.60 -11.65
CA GLY A 68 -5.84 41.82 -12.15
C GLY A 68 -6.41 42.22 -13.52
N SER A 69 -5.90 43.31 -14.08
CA SER A 69 -6.40 43.91 -15.34
C SER A 69 -6.40 42.98 -16.55
N ASP A 70 -5.59 41.93 -16.54
CA ASP A 70 -5.49 40.92 -17.60
C ASP A 70 -6.42 39.71 -17.39
N GLY A 71 -7.29 39.77 -16.38
CA GLY A 71 -8.20 38.71 -15.96
C GLY A 71 -7.51 37.58 -15.18
N ARG A 72 -6.22 37.71 -14.82
CA ARG A 72 -5.49 36.65 -14.09
C ARG A 72 -5.46 36.90 -12.60
N ALA A 73 -5.46 35.82 -11.82
CA ALA A 73 -5.19 35.85 -10.39
C ALA A 73 -4.24 34.72 -10.03
N VAL A 74 -3.39 34.95 -9.03
CA VAL A 74 -2.49 33.94 -8.47
C VAL A 74 -2.84 33.74 -7.00
N TRP A 75 -3.16 32.50 -6.64
CA TRP A 75 -3.33 32.09 -5.26
C TRP A 75 -2.05 31.39 -4.78
N ALA A 76 -1.38 31.98 -3.79
CA ALA A 76 -0.34 31.29 -3.03
C ALA A 76 -1.00 30.36 -2.00
N LEU A 77 -0.71 29.07 -2.09
CA LEU A 77 -1.26 28.07 -1.17
C LEU A 77 -0.65 28.30 0.23
N PRO A 78 -1.46 28.19 1.30
CA PRO A 78 -0.99 28.46 2.67
C PRO A 78 0.08 27.48 3.14
N ALA A 79 0.15 26.29 2.53
CA ALA A 79 1.19 25.29 2.74
C ALA A 79 1.46 24.55 1.43
N PRO A 80 2.69 24.02 1.23
CA PRO A 80 3.01 23.20 0.07
C PRO A 80 2.32 21.83 0.13
N PHE A 81 1.85 21.37 -1.02
CA PHE A 81 1.40 19.99 -1.24
C PHE A 81 2.55 19.11 -1.74
N ALA A 82 2.46 17.80 -1.56
CA ALA A 82 3.47 16.84 -2.05
C ALA A 82 3.61 16.85 -3.59
N GLY A 83 2.59 17.34 -4.29
CA GLY A 83 2.55 17.58 -5.73
C GLY A 83 1.41 18.53 -6.07
N PRO A 84 1.13 18.81 -7.36
CA PRO A 84 0.00 19.65 -7.77
C PRO A 84 -1.32 19.11 -7.20
N PRO A 85 -2.03 19.89 -6.35
CA PRO A 85 -3.30 19.46 -5.77
C PRO A 85 -4.44 19.51 -6.78
N VAL A 86 -5.57 18.87 -6.45
CA VAL A 86 -6.82 19.03 -7.19
C VAL A 86 -7.42 20.38 -6.83
N ILE A 87 -7.75 21.18 -7.84
CA ILE A 87 -8.32 22.51 -7.67
C ILE A 87 -9.75 22.55 -8.19
N THR A 88 -10.65 23.13 -7.41
CA THR A 88 -11.94 23.64 -7.90
C THR A 88 -11.90 25.16 -7.89
N ALA A 89 -12.33 25.78 -8.98
CA ALA A 89 -12.36 27.23 -9.14
C ALA A 89 -13.74 27.67 -9.65
N LEU A 90 -14.33 28.67 -9.01
CA LEU A 90 -15.60 29.28 -9.41
C LEU A 90 -15.44 30.80 -9.42
N ALA A 91 -15.62 31.42 -10.58
CA ALA A 91 -15.69 32.87 -10.67
C ALA A 91 -17.08 33.35 -10.26
N VAL A 92 -17.13 34.46 -9.53
CA VAL A 92 -18.36 35.17 -9.18
C VAL A 92 -18.60 36.23 -10.24
N ASP A 93 -19.78 36.22 -10.86
CA ASP A 93 -20.15 37.24 -11.83
C ASP A 93 -20.27 38.61 -11.14
N PRO A 94 -19.48 39.63 -11.56
CA PRO A 94 -19.53 40.96 -10.96
C PRO A 94 -20.81 41.75 -11.31
N ALA A 95 -21.56 41.35 -12.34
CA ALA A 95 -22.78 42.05 -12.76
C ALA A 95 -23.77 41.05 -13.37
N PRO A 96 -24.43 40.26 -12.52
CA PRO A 96 -25.34 39.18 -12.94
C PRO A 96 -26.64 39.67 -13.59
N ASP A 97 -26.90 40.99 -13.59
CA ASP A 97 -28.09 41.59 -14.17
C ASP A 97 -27.98 41.84 -15.68
N ASP A 98 -26.81 41.63 -16.28
CA ASP A 98 -26.63 41.71 -17.72
C ASP A 98 -26.45 40.33 -18.35
N ASP A 99 -26.39 40.31 -19.68
CA ASP A 99 -26.30 39.06 -20.42
C ASP A 99 -24.87 38.48 -20.47
N ARG A 100 -23.91 39.04 -19.71
CA ARG A 100 -22.53 38.55 -19.72
C ARG A 100 -22.47 37.13 -19.16
N THR A 101 -21.50 36.36 -19.62
CA THR A 101 -21.15 35.07 -19.02
C THR A 101 -19.70 35.09 -18.64
N VAL A 102 -19.41 34.74 -17.39
CA VAL A 102 -18.04 34.63 -16.86
C VAL A 102 -17.60 33.16 -16.88
N THR A 103 -16.37 32.91 -17.29
CA THR A 103 -15.75 31.57 -17.28
C THR A 103 -14.35 31.65 -16.71
N VAL A 104 -13.99 30.69 -15.84
CA VAL A 104 -12.66 30.57 -15.24
C VAL A 104 -11.93 29.34 -15.77
N ALA A 105 -10.63 29.45 -15.99
CA ALA A 105 -9.75 28.32 -16.25
C ALA A 105 -8.55 28.32 -15.30
N LEU A 106 -8.09 27.11 -14.98
CA LEU A 106 -6.81 26.87 -14.33
C LEU A 106 -5.71 26.93 -15.39
N GLU A 107 -4.78 27.87 -15.26
CA GLU A 107 -3.66 28.02 -16.20
C GLU A 107 -2.38 27.37 -15.68
N ALA A 108 -2.20 27.33 -14.37
CA ALA A 108 -1.11 26.61 -13.73
C ALA A 108 -1.53 26.11 -12.35
N VAL A 109 -1.15 24.87 -12.02
CA VAL A 109 -1.30 24.30 -10.69
C VAL A 109 0.05 23.71 -10.30
N THR A 110 0.63 24.23 -9.23
CA THR A 110 1.89 23.76 -8.65
C THR A 110 1.66 23.30 -7.22
N ALA A 111 2.70 22.76 -6.59
CA ALA A 111 2.67 22.38 -5.18
C ALA A 111 2.43 23.58 -4.24
N THR A 112 2.71 24.81 -4.67
CA THR A 112 2.72 26.01 -3.81
C THR A 112 1.81 27.13 -4.31
N SER A 113 1.32 27.06 -5.55
CA SER A 113 0.50 28.12 -6.13
C SER A 113 -0.44 27.62 -7.22
N VAL A 114 -1.52 28.38 -7.42
CA VAL A 114 -2.49 28.21 -8.50
C VAL A 114 -2.58 29.51 -9.27
N THR A 115 -2.51 29.45 -10.59
CA THR A 115 -2.83 30.57 -11.49
C THR A 115 -4.14 30.29 -12.18
N VAL A 116 -5.08 31.22 -12.05
CA VAL A 116 -6.36 31.20 -12.78
C VAL A 116 -6.44 32.39 -13.72
N ARG A 117 -7.26 32.22 -14.76
CA ARG A 117 -7.69 33.31 -15.60
C ARG A 117 -9.19 33.27 -15.81
N VAL A 118 -9.78 34.46 -15.82
CA VAL A 118 -11.19 34.67 -16.00
C VAL A 118 -11.43 35.43 -17.29
N TRP A 119 -12.40 34.96 -18.06
CA TRP A 119 -12.88 35.60 -19.25
C TRP A 119 -14.37 35.88 -19.14
N GLN A 120 -14.83 36.83 -19.95
CA GLN A 120 -16.23 37.14 -20.13
C GLN A 120 -16.60 37.14 -21.61
N THR A 121 -17.83 36.75 -21.87
CA THR A 121 -18.52 36.94 -23.15
C THR A 121 -19.75 37.79 -22.92
N GLN A 122 -20.10 38.63 -23.88
CA GLN A 122 -21.42 39.26 -23.94
C GLN A 122 -22.12 38.75 -25.21
N PRO A 123 -23.41 38.45 -25.21
CA PRO A 123 -24.13 38.21 -26.45
C PRO A 123 -24.38 39.57 -27.14
N ILE A 124 -24.08 39.66 -28.44
CA ILE A 124 -24.62 40.75 -29.28
C ILE A 124 -25.95 40.25 -29.84
N ALA A 125 -26.99 41.06 -29.69
CA ALA A 125 -28.28 40.83 -30.33
C ALA A 125 -28.08 40.59 -31.83
N GLU A 126 -28.67 39.50 -32.34
CA GLU A 126 -28.65 39.06 -33.75
C GLU A 126 -27.40 38.32 -34.28
N LEU A 127 -26.27 38.25 -33.57
CA LEU A 127 -25.02 37.68 -34.16
C LEU A 127 -24.46 36.41 -33.49
N GLY A 128 -24.98 35.95 -32.35
CA GLY A 128 -24.63 34.66 -31.74
C GLY A 128 -23.16 34.55 -31.28
N LEU A 129 -22.94 34.72 -29.97
CA LEU A 129 -21.67 34.56 -29.21
C LEU A 129 -20.46 35.42 -29.65
N LEU A 130 -20.02 36.30 -28.75
CA LEU A 130 -18.83 37.16 -28.92
C LEU A 130 -17.49 36.48 -28.64
N PRO A 131 -16.35 37.12 -29.02
CA PRO A 131 -15.03 36.67 -28.61
C PRO A 131 -14.89 36.63 -27.08
N LEU A 132 -14.23 35.58 -26.60
CA LEU A 132 -13.83 35.40 -25.22
C LEU A 132 -12.82 36.51 -24.84
N THR A 133 -13.25 37.52 -24.07
CA THR A 133 -12.38 38.64 -23.65
C THR A 133 -11.93 38.44 -22.20
N PRO A 134 -10.70 38.82 -21.82
CA PRO A 134 -10.32 38.79 -20.40
C PRO A 134 -11.30 39.62 -19.56
N ALA A 135 -11.74 39.09 -18.42
CA ALA A 135 -12.79 39.73 -17.62
C ALA A 135 -12.34 41.05 -16.97
N GLY A 136 -11.04 41.32 -16.95
CA GLY A 136 -10.46 42.51 -16.32
C GLY A 136 -10.22 42.30 -14.82
N ALA A 137 -9.97 43.41 -14.13
CA ALA A 137 -9.70 43.42 -12.70
C ALA A 137 -10.97 43.19 -11.87
N ASP A 138 -10.78 42.91 -10.58
CA ASP A 138 -11.82 42.91 -9.56
C ASP A 138 -12.86 41.78 -9.63
N VAL A 139 -12.65 40.77 -10.48
CA VAL A 139 -13.49 39.56 -10.49
C VAL A 139 -13.04 38.61 -9.38
N GLN A 140 -13.97 38.23 -8.50
CA GLN A 140 -13.69 37.28 -7.43
C GLN A 140 -13.70 35.83 -7.94
N VAL A 141 -12.73 35.04 -7.50
CA VAL A 141 -12.62 33.61 -7.79
C VAL A 141 -12.50 32.84 -6.48
N HIS A 142 -13.48 32.00 -6.21
CA HIS A 142 -13.49 31.08 -5.08
C HIS A 142 -12.71 29.83 -5.46
N LEU A 143 -11.67 29.52 -4.69
CA LEU A 143 -10.77 28.42 -4.93
C LEU A 143 -10.77 27.47 -3.75
N THR A 144 -10.80 26.17 -4.04
CA THR A 144 -10.52 25.11 -3.08
C THR A 144 -9.45 24.17 -3.63
N ALA A 145 -8.51 23.78 -2.78
CA ALA A 145 -7.44 22.85 -3.10
C ALA A 145 -7.49 21.65 -2.16
N SER A 146 -7.45 20.45 -2.73
CA SER A 146 -7.39 19.18 -1.99
C SER A 146 -6.24 18.32 -2.51
N GLY A 147 -5.53 17.67 -1.59
CA GLY A 147 -4.35 16.87 -1.92
C GLY A 147 -3.57 16.48 -0.69
N GLN A 148 -2.53 15.68 -0.89
CA GLN A 148 -1.64 15.28 0.18
C GLN A 148 -0.69 16.42 0.55
N PRO A 149 -0.63 16.86 1.81
CA PRO A 149 0.32 17.88 2.23
C PRO A 149 1.76 17.40 2.02
N ALA A 150 2.69 18.32 1.78
CA ALA A 150 4.10 17.98 1.78
C ALA A 150 4.51 17.52 3.18
N VAL A 151 5.24 16.40 3.26
CA VAL A 151 5.84 15.96 4.52
C VAL A 151 6.89 16.99 4.92
N SER A 152 6.78 17.53 6.14
CA SER A 152 7.76 18.45 6.73
C SER A 152 9.03 17.72 7.15
#